data_AF-A0A9D7UIF3-F1
#
_entry.id   AF-A0A9D7UIF3-F1
#
_cell.length_a   1.000
_cell.length_b   1.000
_cell.length_c   1.000
_cell.angle_alpha   90.00
_cell.angle_beta   90.00
_cell.angle_gamma   90.00
#
_symmetry.space_group_name_H-M   'P 1'
#
loop_
_entity.id
_entity.type
_entity.pdbx_description
1 polymer ?
#
loop_
_entity_poly.entity_id
_entity_poly.type
_entity_poly.pdbx_seq_one_letter_code
_entity_poly.pdbx_strand_id
1 'polypeptide(L)'
;MAAGTPPNAPDDPLRILAVRTAECLDGGRAAILRPERRRRLLRIAHMLGVGQFDAHLVFAIVQDNARRGAAPDAAVKDPRLNILAPPARRTRNGAWLWIVPQMLAALAIGAVMLLAMIRWLGG
;
A
#
# COMPACT_ATOMS: atom_id res chain seq x y z
N MET A 1 -16.46 -7.47 13.06
CA MET A 1 -16.73 -7.61 11.61
C MET A 1 -16.69 -6.22 11.00
N ALA A 2 -15.54 -5.81 10.42
CA ALA A 2 -15.47 -4.51 9.76
C ALA A 2 -16.17 -4.62 8.40
N ALA A 3 -17.27 -3.91 8.22
CA ALA A 3 -17.95 -3.79 6.95
C ALA A 3 -16.94 -3.27 5.92
N GLY A 4 -16.49 -4.16 5.03
CA GLY A 4 -15.66 -3.78 3.91
C GLY A 4 -16.45 -2.80 3.06
N THR A 5 -15.87 -1.63 2.82
CA THR A 5 -16.32 -0.69 1.80
C THR A 5 -16.75 -1.48 0.55
N PRO A 6 -17.95 -1.26 -0.02
CA PRO A 6 -18.40 -2.03 -1.16
C PRO A 6 -17.36 -1.91 -2.28
N PRO A 7 -17.13 -2.96 -3.10
CA PRO A 7 -16.11 -3.00 -4.15
C PRO A 7 -16.27 -1.91 -5.24
N ASN A 8 -17.28 -1.06 -5.11
CA ASN A 8 -17.66 -0.01 -6.04
C ASN A 8 -17.72 1.38 -5.37
N ALA A 9 -17.27 1.52 -4.13
CA ALA A 9 -17.34 2.82 -3.45
C ALA A 9 -16.39 3.83 -4.12
N PRO A 10 -16.77 5.12 -4.16
CA PRO A 10 -15.91 6.18 -4.69
C PRO A 10 -14.56 6.30 -3.97
N ASP A 11 -14.48 5.80 -2.72
CA ASP A 11 -13.29 5.85 -1.88
C ASP A 11 -12.36 4.62 -2.04
N ASP A 12 -12.66 3.73 -2.99
CA ASP A 12 -11.83 2.55 -3.27
C ASP A 12 -10.42 2.99 -3.74
N PRO A 13 -9.35 2.62 -3.00
CA PRO A 13 -7.97 2.89 -3.38
C PRO A 13 -7.60 2.56 -4.83
N LEU A 14 -8.15 1.47 -5.39
CA LEU A 14 -7.88 1.05 -6.76
C LEU A 14 -8.49 2.03 -7.77
N ARG A 15 -9.70 2.55 -7.48
CA ARG A 15 -10.39 3.56 -8.30
C ARG A 15 -9.70 4.91 -8.21
N ILE A 16 -9.28 5.32 -7.02
CA ILE A 16 -8.48 6.55 -6.83
C ILE A 16 -7.20 6.44 -7.65
N LEU A 17 -6.50 5.31 -7.58
CA LEU A 17 -5.28 5.09 -8.34
C LEU A 17 -5.54 5.08 -9.87
N ALA A 18 -6.67 4.52 -10.32
CA ALA A 18 -7.06 4.51 -11.72
C ALA A 18 -7.28 5.94 -12.25
N VAL A 19 -8.00 6.79 -11.51
CA VAL A 19 -8.20 8.22 -11.84
C VAL A 19 -6.85 8.93 -11.96
N ARG A 20 -5.98 8.79 -10.95
CA ARG A 20 -4.65 9.41 -10.95
C ARG A 20 -3.78 8.94 -12.12
N THR A 21 -3.93 7.68 -12.50
CA THR A 21 -3.22 7.12 -13.65
C THR A 21 -3.72 7.74 -14.95
N ALA A 22 -5.04 7.83 -15.14
CA ALA A 22 -5.64 8.43 -16.32
C ALA A 22 -5.22 9.90 -16.49
N GLU A 23 -5.16 10.68 -15.40
CA GLU A 23 -4.64 12.06 -15.40
C GLU A 23 -3.17 12.17 -15.82
N CYS A 24 -2.38 11.11 -15.60
CA CYS A 24 -0.95 11.09 -15.87
C CYS A 24 -0.57 10.51 -17.24
N LEU A 25 -1.54 9.98 -18.01
CA LEU A 25 -1.27 9.43 -19.33
C LEU A 25 -1.07 10.54 -20.36
N ASP A 26 0.01 10.42 -21.15
CA ASP A 26 0.27 11.26 -22.31
C ASP A 26 0.01 10.49 -23.62
N GLY A 27 -0.12 11.23 -24.73
CA GLY A 27 -0.16 10.64 -26.07
C GLY A 27 -1.49 10.02 -26.49
N GLY A 28 -2.59 10.34 -25.79
CA GLY A 28 -3.94 9.88 -26.13
C GLY A 28 -3.99 8.35 -26.26
N ARG A 29 -4.19 7.86 -27.49
CA ARG A 29 -4.21 6.43 -27.82
C ARG A 29 -2.89 5.69 -27.58
N ALA A 30 -1.75 6.37 -27.55
CA ALA A 30 -0.48 5.72 -27.24
C ALA A 30 -0.40 5.30 -25.75
N ALA A 31 -1.20 5.94 -24.88
CA ALA A 31 -1.30 5.69 -23.45
C ALA A 31 0.07 5.59 -22.77
N ILE A 32 0.91 6.59 -22.98
CA ILE A 32 2.29 6.60 -22.49
C ILE A 32 2.31 7.08 -21.05
N LEU A 33 2.83 6.24 -20.16
CA LEU A 33 3.11 6.61 -18.78
C LEU A 33 4.62 6.81 -18.60
N ARG A 34 5.04 8.07 -18.47
CA ARG A 34 6.47 8.42 -18.31
C ARG A 34 7.07 7.80 -17.04
N PRO A 35 8.36 7.42 -17.03
CA PRO A 35 9.01 6.78 -15.89
C PRO A 35 8.88 7.57 -14.58
N GLU A 36 9.01 8.90 -14.64
CA GLU A 36 8.93 9.79 -13.48
C GLU A 36 7.53 9.78 -12.87
N ARG A 37 6.49 9.85 -13.73
CA ARG A 37 5.08 9.77 -13.32
C ARG A 37 4.73 8.39 -12.78
N ARG A 38 5.26 7.32 -13.38
CA ARG A 38 5.10 5.94 -12.88
C ARG A 38 5.66 5.79 -11.47
N ARG A 39 6.88 6.29 -11.19
CA ARG A 39 7.47 6.26 -9.85
C ARG A 39 6.63 7.04 -8.83
N ARG A 40 6.07 8.18 -9.24
CA ARG A 40 5.15 8.96 -8.39
C ARG A 40 3.86 8.20 -8.09
N LEU A 41 3.23 7.59 -9.09
CA LEU A 41 2.01 6.79 -8.91
C LEU A 41 2.24 5.57 -8.02
N LEU A 42 3.39 4.91 -8.12
CA LEU A 42 3.73 3.80 -7.21
C LEU A 42 3.84 4.25 -5.74
N ARG A 43 4.36 5.47 -5.49
CA ARG A 43 4.34 6.05 -4.13
C ARG A 43 2.91 6.32 -3.65
N ILE A 44 2.04 6.82 -4.53
CA ILE A 44 0.62 7.04 -4.21
C ILE A 44 -0.06 5.70 -3.90
N ALA A 45 0.15 4.67 -4.72
CA ALA A 45 -0.39 3.33 -4.49
C ALA A 45 0.02 2.79 -3.11
N HIS A 46 1.29 2.93 -2.74
CA HIS A 46 1.80 2.52 -1.43
C HIS A 46 1.14 3.27 -0.26
N MET A 47 0.94 4.59 -0.40
CA MET A 47 0.22 5.40 0.59
C MET A 47 -1.25 4.98 0.73
N LEU A 48 -1.87 4.54 -0.36
CA LEU A 48 -3.25 4.03 -0.40
C LEU A 48 -3.37 2.57 0.08
N GLY A 49 -2.25 1.92 0.46
CA GLY A 49 -2.23 0.51 0.89
C GLY A 49 -2.34 -0.49 -0.26
N VAL A 50 -2.20 -0.05 -1.51
CA VAL A 50 -2.23 -0.90 -2.71
C VAL A 50 -0.86 -1.56 -2.91
N GLY A 51 -0.87 -2.87 -3.17
CA GLY A 51 0.34 -3.63 -3.46
C GLY A 51 1.00 -3.17 -4.76
N GLN A 52 2.32 -3.32 -4.87
CA GLN A 52 3.05 -2.93 -6.09
C GLN A 52 2.56 -3.70 -7.32
N PHE A 53 2.21 -4.97 -7.15
CA PHE A 53 1.64 -5.81 -8.20
C PHE A 53 0.28 -5.28 -8.67
N ASP A 54 -0.64 -5.05 -7.73
CA ASP A 54 -1.98 -4.52 -8.03
C ASP A 54 -1.90 -3.15 -8.68
N ALA A 55 -0.99 -2.28 -8.24
CA ALA A 55 -0.77 -0.98 -8.85
C ALA A 55 -0.36 -1.10 -10.33
N HIS A 56 0.52 -2.05 -10.67
CA HIS A 56 0.87 -2.31 -12.06
C HIS A 56 -0.31 -2.85 -12.88
N LEU A 57 -1.18 -3.68 -12.29
CA LEU A 57 -2.39 -4.14 -12.96
C LEU A 57 -3.36 -3.00 -13.24
N VAL A 58 -3.55 -2.09 -12.28
CA VAL A 58 -4.34 -0.86 -12.49
C VAL A 58 -3.76 -0.04 -13.65
N PHE A 59 -2.44 0.16 -13.69
CA PHE A 59 -1.83 0.90 -14.81
C PHE A 59 -2.08 0.24 -16.16
N ALA A 60 -1.96 -1.09 -16.23
CA ALA A 60 -2.19 -1.84 -17.45
C ALA A 60 -3.66 -1.74 -17.92
N ILE A 61 -4.63 -1.83 -17.00
CA ILE A 61 -6.06 -1.69 -17.30
C ILE A 61 -6.35 -0.29 -17.86
N VAL A 62 -5.83 0.76 -17.20
CA VAL A 62 -6.05 2.14 -17.64
C VAL A 62 -5.40 2.39 -19.01
N GLN A 63 -4.21 1.86 -19.25
CA GLN A 63 -3.52 1.96 -20.54
C GLN A 63 -4.22 1.19 -21.65
N ASP A 64 -4.74 -0.02 -21.39
CA ASP A 64 -5.52 -0.81 -22.36
C ASP A 64 -6.79 -0.04 -22.78
N ASN A 65 -7.52 0.54 -21.83
CA ASN A 65 -8.69 1.37 -22.10
C ASN A 65 -8.34 2.60 -22.94
N ALA A 66 -7.27 3.32 -22.59
CA ALA A 66 -6.80 4.47 -23.34
C ALA A 66 -6.36 4.09 -24.78
N ARG A 67 -5.71 2.94 -24.96
CA ARG A 67 -5.32 2.42 -26.29
C ARG A 67 -6.53 2.07 -27.15
N ARG A 68 -7.60 1.56 -26.56
CA ARG A 68 -8.87 1.30 -27.25
C ARG A 68 -9.59 2.60 -27.63
N GLY A 69 -9.22 3.73 -27.02
CA GLY A 69 -9.89 5.01 -27.18
C GLY A 69 -11.15 5.11 -26.32
N ALA A 70 -11.23 4.34 -25.24
CA ALA A 70 -12.31 4.46 -24.28
C ALA A 70 -12.24 5.82 -23.57
N ALA A 71 -13.40 6.33 -23.13
CA ALA A 71 -13.46 7.55 -22.33
C ALA A 71 -12.63 7.38 -21.04
N PRO A 72 -12.02 8.44 -20.51
CA PRO A 72 -11.22 8.37 -19.27
C PRO A 72 -11.97 7.72 -18.10
N ASP A 73 -13.26 8.02 -17.98
CA ASP A 73 -14.14 7.47 -16.94
C ASP A 73 -14.40 5.97 -17.09
N ALA A 74 -14.27 5.42 -18.30
CA ALA A 74 -14.48 4.00 -18.56
C ALA A 74 -13.43 3.14 -17.85
N ALA A 75 -12.19 3.63 -17.77
CA ALA A 75 -11.10 2.95 -17.07
C ALA A 75 -11.35 2.87 -15.55
N VAL A 76 -11.96 3.90 -14.97
CA VAL A 76 -12.29 3.95 -13.53
C VAL A 76 -13.47 3.04 -13.17
N LYS A 77 -14.36 2.81 -14.14
CA LYS A 77 -15.52 1.93 -14.02
C LYS A 77 -15.27 0.52 -14.55
N ASP A 78 -14.03 0.20 -14.95
CA ASP A 78 -13.69 -1.08 -15.55
C ASP A 78 -13.95 -2.22 -14.53
N PRO A 79 -14.78 -3.21 -14.87
CA PRO A 79 -15.12 -4.32 -13.97
C PRO A 79 -13.90 -5.17 -13.59
N ARG A 80 -12.80 -5.12 -14.34
CA ARG A 80 -11.55 -5.81 -14.01
C ARG A 80 -10.92 -5.28 -12.72
N LEU A 81 -11.19 -4.02 -12.34
CA LEU A 81 -10.74 -3.47 -11.06
C LEU A 81 -11.34 -4.22 -9.87
N ASN A 82 -12.58 -4.72 -10.01
CA ASN A 82 -13.27 -5.46 -8.94
C ASN A 82 -12.70 -6.87 -8.72
N ILE A 83 -11.92 -7.40 -9.68
CA ILE A 83 -11.28 -8.71 -9.59
C ILE A 83 -9.98 -8.62 -8.79
N LEU A 84 -9.38 -7.43 -8.73
CA LEU A 84 -8.18 -7.18 -7.96
C LEU A 84 -8.49 -7.30 -6.47
N ALA A 85 -7.62 -7.98 -5.73
CA ALA A 85 -7.79 -8.12 -4.29
C ALA A 85 -7.90 -6.73 -3.65
N PRO A 86 -8.83 -6.53 -2.71
CA PRO A 86 -8.89 -5.28 -1.98
C PRO A 86 -7.53 -5.03 -1.31
N PRO A 87 -7.02 -3.79 -1.34
CA PRO A 87 -5.72 -3.46 -0.81
C PRO A 87 -5.60 -4.02 0.60
N ALA A 88 -4.56 -4.83 0.83
CA ALA A 88 -4.29 -5.38 2.14
C ALA A 88 -4.18 -4.18 3.09
N ARG A 89 -5.17 -3.99 3.97
CA ARG A 89 -5.09 -3.00 5.04
C ARG A 89 -3.84 -3.36 5.81
N ARG A 90 -2.75 -2.62 5.59
CA ARG A 90 -1.52 -2.82 6.33
C ARG A 90 -1.88 -2.66 7.79
N THR A 91 -1.99 -3.78 8.49
CA THR A 91 -2.12 -3.78 9.92
C THR A 91 -0.79 -3.25 10.42
N ARG A 92 -0.77 -1.95 10.73
CA ARG A 92 0.35 -1.24 11.38
C ARG A 92 0.79 -1.93 12.69
N ASN A 93 0.03 -2.90 13.17
CA ASN A 93 0.21 -3.62 14.42
C ASN A 93 1.22 -4.78 14.34
N GLY A 94 1.67 -5.20 13.15
CA GLY A 94 2.60 -6.32 13.03
C GLY A 94 3.92 -6.08 13.76
N ALA A 95 4.64 -4.99 13.43
CA ALA A 95 5.99 -4.75 13.94
C ALA A 95 6.02 -4.40 15.44
N TRP A 96 5.02 -3.68 15.96
CA TRP A 96 4.97 -3.27 17.36
C TRP A 96 4.84 -4.46 18.33
N LEU A 97 4.10 -5.50 17.94
CA LEU A 97 3.94 -6.71 18.75
C LEU A 97 5.26 -7.48 18.97
N TRP A 98 6.24 -7.36 18.06
CA TRP A 98 7.53 -8.03 18.20
C TRP A 98 8.58 -7.18 18.94
N ILE A 99 8.44 -5.85 18.91
CA ILE A 99 9.40 -4.93 19.55
C ILE A 99 9.21 -4.89 21.07
N VAL A 100 7.97 -4.87 21.55
CA VAL A 100 7.66 -4.81 23.00
C VAL A 100 8.29 -5.94 23.82
N PRO A 101 8.18 -7.24 23.44
CA PRO A 101 8.80 -8.31 24.21
C PRO A 101 10.34 -8.25 24.19
N GLN A 102 10.95 -7.75 23.10
CA GLN A 102 12.40 -7.58 23.02
C GLN A 102 12.90 -6.48 23.97
N MET A 103 12.18 -5.37 24.09
CA MET A 103 12.52 -4.31 25.04
C MET A 103 12.38 -4.78 26.50
N LEU A 104 11.34 -5.56 26.81
CA LEU A 104 11.16 -6.15 28.13
C LEU A 104 12.27 -7.15 28.49
N ALA A 105 12.68 -7.99 27.54
CA ALA A 105 13.77 -8.94 27.74
C ALA A 105 15.10 -8.20 27.99
N ALA A 106 15.41 -7.18 27.20
CA ALA A 106 16.61 -6.36 27.39
C ALA A 106 16.62 -5.65 28.76
N LEU A 107 15.47 -5.12 29.19
CA LEU A 107 15.34 -4.48 30.49
C LEU A 107 15.53 -5.47 31.65
N ALA A 108 14.95 -6.67 31.54
CA ALA A 108 15.10 -7.72 32.54
C ALA A 108 16.55 -8.19 32.68
N ILE A 109 17.25 -8.39 31.55
CA ILE A 109 18.68 -8.77 31.55
C ILE A 109 19.52 -7.67 32.20
N GLY A 110 19.29 -6.41 31.86
CA GLY A 110 19.97 -5.27 32.46
C GLY A 110 19.76 -5.17 33.97
N ALA A 111 18.52 -5.38 34.44
CA ALA A 111 18.19 -5.39 35.86
C ALA A 111 18.90 -6.53 36.60
N VAL A 112 18.94 -7.74 36.03
CA VAL A 112 19.63 -8.89 36.63
C VAL A 112 21.13 -8.65 36.71
N MET A 113 21.77 -8.14 35.65
CA MET A 113 23.20 -7.80 35.67
C MET A 113 23.52 -6.74 36.72
N LEU A 114 22.70 -5.69 36.82
CA LEU A 114 22.90 -4.64 37.81
C LEU A 114 22.79 -5.19 39.24
N LEU A 115 21.79 -6.03 39.50
CA LEU A 115 21.59 -6.65 40.81
C LEU A 115 22.76 -7.58 41.19
N ALA A 116 23.27 -8.36 40.22
CA ALA A 116 24.43 -9.22 40.42
C ALA A 116 25.69 -8.40 40.74
N MET A 117 25.90 -7.28 40.06
CA MET A 117 27.03 -6.39 40.29
C MET A 117 26.98 -5.73 41.67
N ILE A 118 25.79 -5.26 42.10
CA ILE A 118 25.60 -4.70 43.45
C ILE A 118 25.88 -5.76 44.52
N ARG A 119 25.40 -6.99 44.31
CA ARG A 119 25.62 -8.08 45.26
C ARG A 119 27.09 -8.51 45.34
N TRP A 120 27.84 -8.42 44.25
CA TRP A 120 29.27 -8.68 44.23
C TRP A 120 30.09 -7.56 44.92
N LEU A 121 29.63 -6.31 44.87
CA LEU A 121 30.34 -5.19 45.50
C LEU A 121 30.09 -5.10 47.02
N GLY A 122 28.92 -5.55 47.47
CA GLY A 122 28.48 -5.44 48.86
C GLY A 122 28.72 -6.69 49.72
N GLY A 123 29.28 -7.77 49.17
CA GLY A 123 29.66 -8.99 49.88
C GLY A 123 31.11 -9.34 49.62
#